data_AF-A0A1W1XVD8-F1
#
_entry.id   AF-A0A1W1XVD8-F1
#
_cell.length_a   1.000
_cell.length_b   1.000
_cell.length_c   1.000
_cell.angle_alpha   90.00
_cell.angle_beta   90.00
_cell.angle_gamma   90.00
#
_symmetry.space_group_name_H-M   'P 1'
#
loop_
_entity.id
_entity.type
_entity.pdbx_description
1 polymer ?
#
loop_
_entity_poly.entity_id
_entity_poly.type
_entity_poly.pdbx_seq_one_letter_code
_entity_poly.pdbx_strand_id
1 'polypeptide(L)'
;MTTLHTPDRIMSTLLGREFRYDHSSPLADLPPDVARALQFWTIDDDDVLEDFLFSTLLADLHPASSDLPPGYAPLLAVLEFERHCNFSGWLAVSNEGAEQMQCIVDSYRTLGLEDEAHALARVCDAWSHMDRGNEEAYFAQLEDVCARAYGAEPNATSDTRIRLKTIMAFVRRHPEQFASPLDAST
;
A
#
# COMPACT_ATOMS: atom_id res chain seq x y z
N MET A 1 -28.35 -39.22 -2.43
CA MET A 1 -26.87 -39.17 -2.54
C MET A 1 -26.57 -38.29 -3.73
N THR A 2 -26.14 -37.06 -3.48
CA THR A 2 -25.93 -36.05 -4.52
C THR A 2 -24.50 -35.60 -4.44
N THR A 3 -23.71 -35.89 -5.47
CA THR A 3 -22.31 -35.51 -5.55
C THR A 3 -22.20 -34.00 -5.76
N LEU A 4 -21.57 -33.30 -4.82
CA LEU A 4 -21.19 -31.91 -4.99
C LEU A 4 -20.11 -31.82 -6.08
N HIS A 5 -20.38 -31.03 -7.11
CA HIS A 5 -19.45 -30.74 -8.19
C HIS A 5 -18.74 -29.43 -7.86
N THR A 6 -17.48 -29.50 -7.43
CA THR A 6 -16.65 -28.32 -7.18
C THR A 6 -16.34 -27.65 -8.53
N PRO A 7 -16.63 -26.36 -8.74
CA PRO A 7 -16.22 -25.67 -9.95
C PRO A 7 -14.71 -25.39 -9.90
N ASP A 8 -13.96 -26.18 -10.67
CA ASP A 8 -12.57 -25.89 -10.99
C ASP A 8 -12.45 -24.56 -11.76
N ARG A 9 -11.62 -23.66 -11.22
CA ARG A 9 -10.56 -22.95 -11.97
C ARG A 9 -10.94 -22.32 -13.33
N ILE A 10 -11.39 -21.05 -13.31
CA ILE A 10 -11.35 -20.13 -14.46
C ILE A 10 -10.92 -18.74 -13.94
N MET A 11 -9.66 -18.35 -14.11
CA MET A 11 -9.10 -17.38 -15.09
C MET A 11 -7.56 -17.40 -14.87
N SER A 12 -6.62 -17.29 -15.81
CA SER A 12 -6.60 -17.04 -17.27
C SER A 12 -7.15 -15.66 -17.71
N THR A 13 -6.38 -14.73 -18.31
CA THR A 13 -5.02 -14.84 -18.87
C THR A 13 -4.40 -13.44 -19.02
N LEU A 14 -3.20 -13.19 -18.49
CA LEU A 14 -2.33 -12.08 -18.91
C LEU A 14 -0.90 -12.62 -18.94
N LEU A 15 -0.20 -12.42 -20.07
CA LEU A 15 1.11 -13.02 -20.41
C LEU A 15 1.07 -14.56 -20.55
N GLY A 16 1.10 -15.05 -21.80
CA GLY A 16 1.10 -16.48 -22.14
C GLY A 16 2.42 -17.21 -21.85
N ARG A 17 2.88 -17.20 -20.59
CA ARG A 17 3.99 -18.02 -20.08
C ARG A 17 3.50 -18.85 -18.89
N GLU A 18 3.36 -20.16 -19.09
CA GLU A 18 3.29 -21.09 -17.97
C GLU A 18 4.66 -21.16 -17.29
N PHE A 19 4.87 -20.34 -16.27
CA PHE A 19 6.02 -20.50 -15.38
C PHE A 19 5.81 -21.75 -14.52
N ARG A 20 6.49 -22.84 -14.92
CA ARG A 20 6.69 -23.99 -14.02
C ARG A 20 7.64 -23.55 -12.91
N TYR A 21 7.10 -23.30 -11.73
CA TYR A 21 7.89 -23.07 -10.54
C TYR A 21 8.62 -24.37 -10.15
N ASP A 22 9.92 -24.39 -10.40
CA ASP A 22 10.86 -25.23 -9.67
C ASP A 22 11.05 -24.60 -8.27
N HIS A 23 11.07 -25.39 -7.21
CA HIS A 23 11.30 -24.89 -5.83
C HIS A 23 12.78 -24.56 -5.55
N SER A 24 13.64 -24.65 -6.56
CA SER A 24 15.04 -24.22 -6.53
C SER A 24 15.18 -22.69 -6.49
N SER A 25 15.04 -22.11 -5.29
CA SER A 25 15.26 -20.69 -4.96
C SER A 25 14.66 -19.67 -5.95
N PRO A 26 13.37 -19.32 -5.81
CA PRO A 26 12.59 -18.58 -6.83
C PRO A 26 13.04 -17.14 -7.12
N LEU A 27 14.06 -16.63 -6.42
CA LEU A 27 14.58 -15.27 -6.58
C LEU A 27 15.73 -15.17 -7.62
N ALA A 28 16.37 -16.28 -7.99
CA ALA A 28 17.60 -16.26 -8.81
C ALA A 28 17.37 -15.92 -10.30
N ASP A 29 16.20 -16.29 -10.85
CA ASP A 29 15.85 -16.12 -12.27
C ASP A 29 14.79 -15.01 -12.49
N LEU A 30 14.66 -14.07 -11.55
CA LEU A 30 13.71 -12.97 -11.67
C LEU A 30 14.06 -12.02 -12.84
N PRO A 31 13.07 -11.45 -13.56
CA PRO A 31 13.31 -10.41 -14.55
C PRO A 31 14.09 -9.23 -13.92
N PRO A 32 15.02 -8.59 -14.66
CA PRO A 32 15.88 -7.53 -14.09
C PRO A 32 15.12 -6.39 -13.41
N ASP A 33 13.94 -6.03 -13.91
CA ASP A 33 13.12 -4.97 -13.32
C ASP A 33 12.45 -5.40 -12.01
N VAL A 34 12.11 -6.69 -11.86
CA VAL A 34 11.62 -7.29 -10.61
C VAL A 34 12.77 -7.42 -9.60
N ALA A 35 13.95 -7.83 -10.04
CA ALA A 35 15.14 -7.87 -9.18
C ALA A 35 15.55 -6.47 -8.69
N ARG A 36 15.48 -5.44 -9.55
CA ARG A 36 15.67 -4.03 -9.16
C ARG A 36 14.58 -3.57 -8.18
N ALA A 37 13.32 -3.92 -8.44
CA ALA A 37 12.21 -3.59 -7.56
C ALA A 37 12.38 -4.21 -6.17
N LEU A 38 12.94 -5.43 -6.11
CA LEU A 38 13.33 -6.11 -4.88
C LEU A 38 14.61 -5.56 -4.22
N GLN A 39 15.22 -4.48 -4.69
CA GLN A 39 16.43 -3.86 -4.09
C GLN A 39 16.35 -2.33 -4.01
N PHE A 40 15.13 -1.77 -4.08
CA PHE A 40 14.91 -0.32 -4.25
C PHE A 40 15.53 0.57 -3.15
N TRP A 41 15.68 0.06 -1.92
CA TRP A 41 16.33 0.79 -0.81
C TRP A 41 17.81 1.12 -1.08
N THR A 42 18.44 0.46 -2.08
CA THR A 42 19.83 0.71 -2.51
C THR A 42 19.96 1.79 -3.59
N ILE A 43 18.86 2.35 -4.11
CA ILE A 43 18.89 3.43 -5.12
C ILE A 43 19.37 4.71 -4.44
N ASP A 44 20.64 5.10 -4.53
CA ASP A 44 21.21 6.27 -3.80
C ASP A 44 20.57 7.63 -4.17
N ASP A 45 19.98 7.75 -5.36
CA ASP A 45 19.36 8.99 -5.85
C ASP A 45 17.90 9.08 -5.36
N ASP A 46 17.59 10.12 -4.58
CA ASP A 46 16.26 10.30 -3.97
C ASP A 46 15.16 10.64 -5.01
N ASP A 47 15.48 11.33 -6.12
CA ASP A 47 14.50 11.61 -7.17
C ASP A 47 14.14 10.30 -7.92
N VAL A 48 15.13 9.43 -8.16
CA VAL A 48 14.92 8.10 -8.77
C VAL A 48 14.20 7.15 -7.81
N LEU A 49 14.44 7.26 -6.49
CA LEU A 49 13.70 6.51 -5.47
C LEU A 49 12.23 6.96 -5.39
N GLU A 50 11.96 8.27 -5.43
CA GLU A 50 10.61 8.84 -5.49
C GLU A 50 9.85 8.33 -6.72
N ASP A 51 10.43 8.45 -7.93
CA ASP A 51 9.87 7.91 -9.17
C ASP A 51 9.60 6.40 -9.09
N PHE A 52 10.50 5.64 -8.46
CA PHE A 52 10.34 4.20 -8.29
C PHE A 52 9.16 3.85 -7.36
N LEU A 53 9.03 4.51 -6.20
CA LEU A 53 7.98 4.23 -5.22
C LEU A 53 6.57 4.48 -5.80
N PHE A 54 6.41 5.50 -6.64
CA PHE A 54 5.12 5.78 -7.30
C PHE A 54 4.85 4.94 -8.56
N SER A 55 5.86 4.24 -9.09
CA SER A 55 5.69 3.34 -10.24
C SER A 55 4.73 2.16 -9.96
N THR A 56 4.21 1.54 -11.02
CA THR A 56 3.39 0.32 -10.88
C THR A 56 4.22 -0.90 -10.46
N LEU A 57 5.54 -0.89 -10.71
CA LEU A 57 6.41 -2.05 -10.47
C LEU A 57 6.35 -2.56 -9.03
N LEU A 58 6.25 -1.64 -8.06
CA LEU A 58 6.14 -2.00 -6.64
C LEU A 58 4.79 -2.64 -6.34
N ALA A 59 3.68 -2.08 -6.84
CA ALA A 59 2.33 -2.63 -6.69
C ALA A 59 2.19 -4.02 -7.36
N ASP A 60 2.83 -4.21 -8.52
CA ASP A 60 2.86 -5.48 -9.25
C ASP A 60 3.58 -6.61 -8.46
N LEU A 61 4.34 -6.30 -7.40
CA LEU A 61 4.94 -7.29 -6.48
C LEU A 61 3.93 -7.84 -5.45
N HIS A 62 2.90 -7.06 -5.06
CA HIS A 62 1.97 -7.43 -3.99
C HIS A 62 1.30 -8.80 -4.18
N PRO A 63 0.76 -9.17 -5.37
CA PRO A 63 0.14 -10.48 -5.57
C PRO A 63 1.16 -11.63 -5.78
N ALA A 64 2.46 -11.34 -5.81
CA ALA A 64 3.46 -12.27 -6.35
C ALA A 64 4.20 -13.14 -5.31
N SER A 65 4.20 -12.78 -4.02
CA SER A 65 4.99 -13.51 -3.01
C SER A 65 4.48 -13.36 -1.58
N SER A 66 4.30 -14.49 -0.88
CA SER A 66 4.14 -14.57 0.57
C SER A 66 5.41 -14.24 1.36
N ASP A 67 6.55 -14.17 0.65
CA ASP A 67 7.89 -14.16 1.21
C ASP A 67 8.55 -12.78 1.08
N LEU A 68 7.74 -11.73 0.83
CA LEU A 68 8.22 -10.35 0.82
C LEU A 68 8.71 -9.92 2.22
N PRO A 69 9.82 -9.17 2.32
CA PRO A 69 10.28 -8.60 3.57
C PRO A 69 9.21 -7.71 4.25
N PRO A 70 9.18 -7.66 5.59
CA PRO A 70 8.04 -7.15 6.35
C PRO A 70 7.71 -5.67 6.11
N GLY A 71 8.67 -4.87 5.63
CA GLY A 71 8.46 -3.46 5.27
C GLY A 71 7.65 -3.25 4.00
N TYR A 72 7.54 -4.26 3.10
CA TYR A 72 6.79 -4.11 1.85
C TYR A 72 5.30 -3.90 2.07
N ALA A 73 4.67 -4.69 2.94
CA ALA A 73 3.23 -4.62 3.19
C ALA A 73 2.75 -3.21 3.65
N PRO A 74 3.35 -2.59 4.70
CA PRO A 74 2.94 -1.25 5.10
C PRO A 74 3.32 -0.17 4.08
N LEU A 75 4.46 -0.31 3.37
CA LEU A 75 4.85 0.61 2.31
C LEU A 75 3.86 0.59 1.14
N LEU A 76 3.44 -0.60 0.72
CA LEU A 76 2.45 -0.79 -0.34
C LEU A 76 1.09 -0.22 0.05
N ALA A 77 0.58 -0.55 1.24
CA ALA A 77 -0.71 -0.06 1.73
C ALA A 77 -0.77 1.48 1.74
N VAL A 78 0.30 2.15 2.18
CA VAL A 78 0.39 3.62 2.16
C VAL A 78 0.45 4.17 0.73
N LEU A 79 1.31 3.63 -0.13
CA LEU A 79 1.47 4.14 -1.51
C LEU A 79 0.25 3.89 -2.40
N GLU A 80 -0.47 2.78 -2.20
CA GLU A 80 -1.76 2.52 -2.87
C GLU A 80 -2.84 3.48 -2.39
N PHE A 81 -2.96 3.70 -1.08
CA PHE A 81 -3.92 4.65 -0.54
C PHE A 81 -3.64 6.10 -0.98
N GLU A 82 -2.38 6.56 -1.00
CA GLU A 82 -2.02 7.87 -1.56
C GLU A 82 -2.42 8.00 -3.04
N ARG A 83 -2.24 6.93 -3.84
CA ARG A 83 -2.70 6.90 -5.25
C ARG A 83 -4.21 7.00 -5.35
N HIS A 84 -4.97 6.32 -4.49
CA HIS A 84 -6.42 6.41 -4.43
C HIS A 84 -6.92 7.80 -3.97
N CYS A 85 -6.27 8.41 -2.98
CA CYS A 85 -6.54 9.78 -2.55
C CYS A 85 -6.25 10.80 -3.66
N ASN A 86 -5.14 10.65 -4.38
CA ASN A 86 -4.80 11.54 -5.50
C ASN A 86 -5.80 11.43 -6.68
N PHE A 87 -6.41 10.25 -6.89
CA PHE A 87 -7.41 10.05 -7.94
C PHE A 87 -8.85 10.41 -7.52
N SER A 88 -9.22 10.18 -6.25
CA SER A 88 -10.63 10.20 -5.80
C SER A 88 -10.90 11.02 -4.54
N GLY A 89 -9.89 11.66 -3.94
CA GLY A 89 -10.04 12.41 -2.70
C GLY A 89 -10.54 11.53 -1.55
N TRP A 90 -11.45 12.05 -0.73
CA TRP A 90 -11.98 11.32 0.43
C TRP A 90 -12.87 10.11 0.08
N LEU A 91 -13.25 9.93 -1.20
CA LEU A 91 -13.91 8.69 -1.64
C LEU A 91 -13.03 7.45 -1.44
N ALA A 92 -11.68 7.60 -1.47
CA ALA A 92 -10.73 6.53 -1.20
C ALA A 92 -11.04 5.79 0.11
N VAL A 93 -11.29 6.53 1.21
CA VAL A 93 -11.64 5.97 2.53
C VAL A 93 -12.85 5.04 2.45
N SER A 94 -13.84 5.40 1.63
CA SER A 94 -15.04 4.59 1.45
C SER A 94 -14.88 3.39 0.52
N ASN A 95 -13.90 3.44 -0.38
CA ASN A 95 -13.58 2.35 -1.31
C ASN A 95 -12.77 1.24 -0.63
N GLU A 96 -11.85 1.59 0.28
CA GLU A 96 -11.06 0.62 1.07
C GLU A 96 -11.94 -0.17 2.06
N GLY A 97 -12.85 0.52 2.74
CA GLY A 97 -13.65 -0.06 3.83
C GLY A 97 -12.94 -0.05 5.19
N ALA A 98 -13.70 -0.31 6.26
CA ALA A 98 -13.24 -0.04 7.63
C ALA A 98 -12.02 -0.88 8.08
N GLU A 99 -11.99 -2.18 7.74
CA GLU A 99 -10.90 -3.07 8.14
C GLU A 99 -9.60 -2.71 7.41
N GLN A 100 -9.67 -2.46 6.10
CA GLN A 100 -8.51 -2.06 5.30
C GLN A 100 -8.00 -0.67 5.68
N MET A 101 -8.89 0.28 5.98
CA MET A 101 -8.50 1.59 6.51
C MET A 101 -7.76 1.50 7.84
N GLN A 102 -8.09 0.55 8.71
CA GLN A 102 -7.34 0.31 9.95
C GLN A 102 -5.91 -0.17 9.64
N CYS A 103 -5.76 -1.13 8.71
CA CYS A 103 -4.45 -1.59 8.23
C CYS A 103 -3.61 -0.45 7.62
N ILE A 104 -4.23 0.44 6.85
CA ILE A 104 -3.59 1.62 6.27
C ILE A 104 -3.11 2.57 7.38
N VAL A 105 -3.96 2.90 8.35
CA VAL A 105 -3.60 3.76 9.51
C VAL A 105 -2.41 3.17 10.29
N ASP A 106 -2.42 1.87 10.56
CA ASP A 106 -1.31 1.22 11.27
C ASP A 106 -0.03 1.15 10.40
N SER A 107 -0.17 1.09 9.08
CA SER A 107 0.96 1.19 8.14
C SER A 107 1.62 2.58 8.16
N TYR A 108 0.83 3.67 8.23
CA TYR A 108 1.38 5.01 8.45
C TYR A 108 2.19 5.09 9.75
N ARG A 109 1.69 4.52 10.86
CA ARG A 109 2.48 4.43 12.12
C ARG A 109 3.78 3.66 11.93
N THR A 110 3.73 2.50 11.26
CA THR A 110 4.91 1.67 11.00
C THR A 110 5.99 2.44 10.25
N LEU A 111 5.63 3.29 9.27
CA LEU A 111 6.56 4.14 8.52
C LEU A 111 6.98 5.43 9.25
N GLY A 112 6.57 5.63 10.51
CA GLY A 112 6.91 6.79 11.34
C GLY A 112 6.06 8.04 11.10
N LEU A 113 4.92 7.92 10.43
CA LEU A 113 3.96 8.99 10.14
C LEU A 113 2.82 9.01 11.19
N GLU A 114 3.18 9.19 12.46
CA GLU A 114 2.23 9.09 13.58
C GLU A 114 1.17 10.21 13.58
N ASP A 115 1.49 11.40 13.05
CA ASP A 115 0.54 12.52 12.94
C ASP A 115 -0.47 12.31 11.80
N GLU A 116 -0.02 11.83 10.64
CA GLU A 116 -0.90 11.39 9.55
C GLU A 116 -1.81 10.23 10.00
N ALA A 117 -1.24 9.22 10.69
CA ALA A 117 -2.00 8.09 11.20
C ALA A 117 -3.11 8.53 12.18
N HIS A 118 -2.83 9.49 13.06
CA HIS A 118 -3.85 10.08 13.94
C HIS A 118 -4.92 10.86 13.17
N ALA A 119 -4.52 11.68 12.19
CA ALA A 119 -5.46 12.43 11.37
C ALA A 119 -6.39 11.50 10.58
N LEU A 120 -5.85 10.45 9.93
CA LEU A 120 -6.62 9.44 9.21
C LEU A 120 -7.50 8.60 10.14
N ALA A 121 -7.04 8.24 11.35
CA ALA A 121 -7.89 7.54 12.32
C ALA A 121 -9.15 8.35 12.68
N ARG A 122 -9.05 9.68 12.79
CA ARG A 122 -10.21 10.56 12.99
C ARG A 122 -11.13 10.63 11.77
N VAL A 123 -10.57 10.56 10.56
CA VAL A 123 -11.37 10.45 9.32
C VAL A 123 -12.16 9.14 9.30
N CYS A 124 -11.53 8.01 9.65
CA CYS A 124 -12.19 6.71 9.73
C CYS A 124 -13.33 6.71 10.75
N ASP A 125 -13.10 7.27 11.94
CA ASP A 125 -14.13 7.41 12.98
C ASP A 125 -15.32 8.25 12.48
N ALA A 126 -15.06 9.44 11.92
CA ALA A 126 -16.10 10.32 11.41
C ALA A 126 -16.91 9.67 10.26
N TRP A 127 -16.23 8.99 9.32
CA TRP A 127 -16.84 8.26 8.21
C TRP A 127 -17.67 7.05 8.67
N SER A 128 -17.25 6.36 9.73
CA SER A 128 -17.99 5.22 10.29
C SER A 128 -19.35 5.64 10.90
N HIS A 129 -19.46 6.88 11.37
CA HIS A 129 -20.67 7.46 11.95
C HIS A 129 -21.59 8.15 10.93
N MET A 130 -21.22 8.23 9.65
CA MET A 130 -22.07 8.82 8.61
C MET A 130 -23.30 7.95 8.31
N ASP A 131 -24.46 8.59 8.15
CA ASP A 131 -25.66 7.93 7.62
C ASP A 131 -25.46 7.56 6.15
N ARG A 132 -25.69 6.29 5.82
CA ARG A 132 -25.58 5.69 4.47
C ARG A 132 -26.95 5.35 3.88
N GLY A 133 -28.05 5.67 4.58
CA GLY A 133 -29.43 5.39 4.14
C GLY A 133 -29.90 6.24 2.95
N ASN A 134 -29.18 7.32 2.62
CA ASN A 134 -29.37 8.11 1.42
C ASN A 134 -28.00 8.35 0.74
N GLU A 135 -27.78 7.67 -0.38
CA GLU A 135 -26.53 7.66 -1.14
C GLU A 135 -26.13 9.06 -1.67
N GLU A 136 -27.09 9.84 -2.19
CA GLU A 136 -26.84 11.22 -2.67
C GLU A 136 -26.42 12.13 -1.52
N ALA A 137 -27.14 12.07 -0.39
CA ALA A 137 -26.82 12.87 0.78
C ALA A 137 -25.49 12.43 1.45
N TYR A 138 -25.16 11.14 1.39
CA TYR A 138 -23.88 10.60 1.87
C TYR A 138 -22.70 11.16 1.05
N PHE A 139 -22.74 11.03 -0.28
CA PHE A 139 -21.66 11.52 -1.13
C PHE A 139 -21.51 13.05 -1.08
N ALA A 140 -22.62 13.79 -0.97
CA ALA A 140 -22.60 15.25 -0.79
C ALA A 140 -21.96 15.71 0.54
N GLN A 141 -21.89 14.84 1.55
CA GLN A 141 -21.33 15.16 2.87
C GLN A 141 -19.93 14.57 3.11
N LEU A 142 -19.54 13.52 2.37
CA LEU A 142 -18.31 12.76 2.62
C LEU A 142 -17.05 13.64 2.63
N GLU A 143 -16.85 14.41 1.56
CA GLU A 143 -15.71 15.33 1.41
C GLU A 143 -15.60 16.28 2.61
N ASP A 144 -16.74 16.85 3.00
CA ASP A 144 -16.90 17.86 4.03
C ASP A 144 -16.67 17.30 5.44
N VAL A 145 -17.13 16.07 5.71
CA VAL A 145 -16.95 15.35 6.98
C VAL A 145 -15.50 14.91 7.14
N CYS A 146 -14.93 14.28 6.12
CA CYS A 146 -13.55 13.79 6.14
C CYS A 146 -12.55 14.94 6.23
N ALA A 147 -12.68 16.00 5.42
CA ALA A 147 -11.80 17.17 5.47
C ALA A 147 -11.82 17.86 6.86
N ARG A 148 -13.00 18.00 7.48
CA ARG A 148 -13.12 18.54 8.85
C ARG A 148 -12.49 17.62 9.90
N ALA A 149 -12.65 16.30 9.78
CA ALA A 149 -12.07 15.36 10.73
C ALA A 149 -10.53 15.32 10.63
N TYR A 150 -10.00 15.37 9.41
CA TYR A 150 -8.57 15.43 9.12
C TYR A 150 -7.91 16.71 9.64
N GLY A 151 -8.52 17.87 9.35
CA GLY A 151 -8.02 19.19 9.77
C GLY A 151 -8.27 19.55 11.24
N ALA A 152 -8.78 18.62 12.06
CA ALA A 152 -9.13 18.89 13.46
C ALA A 152 -7.97 18.71 14.45
N GLU A 153 -6.81 18.22 14.01
CA GLU A 153 -5.56 18.15 14.78
C GLU A 153 -4.39 18.77 14.00
N PRO A 154 -3.31 19.20 14.66
CA PRO A 154 -2.06 19.55 13.97
C PRO A 154 -1.45 18.31 13.30
N ASN A 155 -1.34 18.34 11.97
CA ASN A 155 -0.66 17.32 11.18
C ASN A 155 0.50 17.98 10.40
N ALA A 156 1.73 17.77 10.85
CA ALA A 156 2.93 18.33 10.25
C ALA A 156 3.32 17.62 8.94
N THR A 157 2.80 16.41 8.73
CA THR A 157 2.96 15.64 7.49
C THR A 157 1.70 15.66 6.61
N SER A 158 0.82 16.65 6.77
CA SER A 158 -0.37 16.82 5.90
C SER A 158 -0.08 17.11 4.42
N ASP A 159 1.13 17.56 4.08
CA ASP A 159 1.61 17.71 2.69
C ASP A 159 2.24 16.40 2.18
N THR A 160 1.75 15.89 1.04
CA THR A 160 2.21 14.63 0.43
C THR A 160 3.72 14.57 0.18
N ARG A 161 4.38 15.69 -0.16
CA ARG A 161 5.84 15.72 -0.37
C ARG A 161 6.60 15.64 0.95
N ILE A 162 6.01 16.13 2.04
CA ILE A 162 6.57 15.93 3.39
C ILE A 162 6.42 14.46 3.80
N ARG A 163 5.25 13.83 3.59
CA ARG A 163 5.07 12.39 3.85
C ARG A 163 6.06 11.54 3.08
N LEU A 164 6.18 11.78 1.78
CA LEU A 164 7.06 11.01 0.92
C LEU A 164 8.53 11.11 1.35
N LYS A 165 9.00 12.31 1.74
CA LYS A 165 10.34 12.47 2.31
C LYS A 165 10.53 11.72 3.62
N THR A 166 9.50 11.65 4.46
CA THR A 166 9.51 10.83 5.68
C THR A 166 9.56 9.34 5.35
N ILE A 167 8.77 8.87 4.35
CA ILE A 167 8.78 7.47 3.88
C ILE A 167 10.16 7.10 3.32
N MET A 168 10.74 7.92 2.44
CA MET A 168 12.10 7.70 1.92
C MET A 168 13.13 7.69 3.05
N ALA A 169 13.07 8.65 3.98
CA ALA A 169 13.95 8.67 5.15
C ALA A 169 13.77 7.46 6.07
N PHE A 170 12.58 6.86 6.12
CA PHE A 170 12.33 5.58 6.79
C PHE A 170 13.00 4.43 6.06
N VAL A 171 12.78 4.29 4.73
CA VAL A 171 13.42 3.28 3.88
C VAL A 171 14.95 3.31 4.03
N ARG A 172 15.56 4.51 4.01
CA ARG A 172 17.01 4.70 4.23
C ARG A 172 17.50 4.28 5.61
N ARG A 173 16.69 4.49 6.66
CA ARG A 173 17.06 4.20 8.05
C ARG A 173 16.83 2.73 8.41
N HIS A 174 15.92 2.07 7.71
CA HIS A 174 15.45 0.71 8.00
C HIS A 174 15.58 -0.26 6.81
N PRO A 175 16.74 -0.33 6.12
CA PRO A 175 16.93 -1.25 4.99
C PRO A 175 16.70 -2.71 5.41
N GLU A 176 16.90 -3.07 6.68
CA GLU A 176 16.62 -4.40 7.23
C GLU A 176 15.15 -4.83 7.15
N GLN A 177 14.22 -3.90 6.96
CA GLN A 177 12.79 -4.22 6.76
C GLN A 177 12.46 -4.55 5.30
N PHE A 178 13.33 -4.17 4.37
CA PHE A 178 13.14 -4.32 2.93
C PHE A 178 14.10 -5.34 2.31
N ALA A 179 15.26 -5.58 2.91
CA ALA A 179 16.20 -6.62 2.51
C ALA A 179 15.65 -8.03 2.73
N SER A 180 15.96 -8.95 1.82
CA SER A 180 15.69 -10.37 2.04
C SER A 180 16.67 -10.92 3.09
N PRO A 181 16.25 -11.84 3.98
CA PRO A 181 17.18 -12.53 4.87
C PRO A 181 18.32 -13.26 4.14
N LEU A 182 18.13 -13.56 2.85
CA LEU A 182 19.13 -14.18 1.98
C LEU A 182 20.26 -13.21 1.58
N ASP A 183 19.99 -11.90 1.55
CA ASP A 183 20.97 -10.86 1.18
C ASP A 183 22.04 -10.65 2.27
N ALA A 184 21.80 -11.11 3.50
CA ALA A 184 22.71 -10.98 4.63
C ALA A 184 23.91 -11.97 4.61
N SER A 185 24.09 -12.74 3.52
CA SER A 185 25.08 -13.82 3.41
C SER A 185 26.27 -13.53 2.47
N THR A 186 26.39 -12.31 1.95
CA THR A 186 27.48 -11.85 1.06
C THR A 186 28.35 -10.77 1.69
#